data_AF-A0AAD5R2G3-F1
#
_entry.id   AF-A0AAD5R2G3-F1
#
_cell.length_a   1.000
_cell.length_b   1.000
_cell.length_c   1.000
_cell.angle_alpha   90.00
_cell.angle_beta   90.00
_cell.angle_gamma   90.00
#
_symmetry.space_group_name_H-M   'P 1'
#
loop_
_entity.id
_entity.type
_entity.pdbx_description
1 polymer ?
#
loop_
_entity_poly.entity_id
_entity_poly.type
_entity_poly.pdbx_seq_one_letter_code
_entity_poly.pdbx_strand_id
1 'polypeptide(L)'
;MRHGAKELLERTAVYDRFKEFKAGNESLPDKPRSGRSREVDRQAVLDRIEECPSLSSRMLGNEFDCDQKTILTILYETGLDSEGDYFDY
;
A
#
# COMPACT_ATOMS: atom_id res chain seq x y z
N MET A 1 -19.93 -22.92 18.40
CA MET A 1 -20.82 -21.82 17.94
C MET A 1 -20.07 -20.85 17.03
N ARG A 2 -19.92 -21.16 15.72
CA ARG A 2 -19.29 -20.27 14.71
C ARG A 2 -20.12 -20.14 13.41
N HIS A 3 -21.42 -20.46 13.47
CA HIS A 3 -22.29 -20.40 12.28
C HIS A 3 -23.02 -19.05 12.13
N GLY A 4 -23.38 -18.38 13.22
CA GLY A 4 -24.17 -17.13 13.15
C GLY A 4 -23.43 -15.90 12.60
N ALA A 5 -22.12 -15.80 12.80
CA ALA A 5 -21.34 -14.64 12.35
C ALA A 5 -21.16 -14.59 10.82
N LYS A 6 -21.03 -15.75 10.18
CA LYS A 6 -20.92 -15.84 8.70
C LYS A 6 -22.23 -15.46 8.03
N GLU A 7 -23.36 -15.95 8.55
CA GLU A 7 -24.69 -15.64 8.00
C GLU A 7 -25.03 -14.15 8.07
N LEU A 8 -24.62 -13.46 9.14
CA LEU A 8 -24.81 -12.01 9.28
C LEU A 8 -23.91 -11.19 8.35
N LEU A 9 -22.66 -11.61 8.13
CA LEU A 9 -21.74 -11.00 7.16
C LEU A 9 -22.24 -11.14 5.72
N GLU A 10 -22.80 -12.30 5.37
CA GLU A 10 -23.36 -12.51 4.03
C GLU A 10 -24.61 -11.67 3.77
N ARG A 11 -25.52 -11.57 4.75
CA ARG A 11 -26.73 -10.74 4.62
C ARG A 11 -26.41 -9.26 4.45
N THR A 12 -25.42 -8.76 5.18
CA THR A 12 -25.00 -7.35 5.10
C THR A 12 -24.32 -7.04 3.76
N ALA A 13 -23.42 -7.91 3.31
CA ALA A 13 -22.76 -7.76 2.00
C ALA A 13 -23.77 -7.76 0.83
N VAL A 14 -24.77 -8.65 0.85
CA VAL A 14 -25.82 -8.69 -0.19
C VAL A 14 -26.64 -7.40 -0.18
N TYR A 15 -26.98 -6.88 0.99
CA TYR A 15 -27.73 -5.64 1.12
C TYR A 15 -26.95 -4.42 0.60
N ASP A 16 -25.68 -4.29 0.99
CA ASP A 16 -24.81 -3.20 0.53
C ASP A 16 -24.63 -3.25 -0.98
N ARG A 17 -24.48 -4.45 -1.55
CA ARG A 17 -24.36 -4.62 -3.00
C ARG A 17 -25.63 -4.28 -3.75
N PHE A 18 -26.79 -4.64 -3.21
CA PHE A 18 -28.07 -4.26 -3.78
C PHE A 18 -28.28 -2.75 -3.76
N LYS A 19 -27.82 -2.07 -2.69
CA LYS A 19 -27.85 -0.61 -2.59
C LYS A 19 -26.96 0.07 -3.63
N GLU A 20 -25.74 -0.43 -3.86
CA GLU A 20 -24.84 0.07 -4.91
C GLU A 20 -25.43 -0.12 -6.31
N PHE A 21 -26.01 -1.30 -6.57
CA PHE A 21 -26.68 -1.59 -7.83
C PHE A 21 -27.87 -0.65 -8.08
N LYS A 22 -28.70 -0.40 -7.06
CA LYS A 22 -29.80 0.59 -7.12
C LYS A 22 -29.31 2.01 -7.39
N ALA A 23 -28.09 2.35 -7.00
CA ALA A 23 -27.44 3.63 -7.28
C ALA A 23 -26.79 3.69 -8.68
N GLY A 24 -26.95 2.65 -9.51
CA GLY A 24 -26.36 2.57 -10.85
C GLY A 24 -24.89 2.17 -10.87
N ASN A 25 -24.32 1.73 -9.73
CA ASN A 25 -22.95 1.23 -9.67
C ASN A 25 -22.92 -0.29 -9.93
N GLU A 26 -22.62 -0.67 -11.16
CA GLU A 26 -22.47 -2.08 -11.58
C GLU A 26 -21.04 -2.62 -11.38
N SER A 27 -20.10 -1.80 -10.91
CA SER A 27 -18.68 -2.16 -10.76
C SER A 27 -18.50 -3.29 -9.75
N LEU A 28 -18.26 -4.50 -10.22
CA LEU A 28 -17.99 -5.71 -9.42
C LEU A 28 -16.72 -5.69 -8.55
N PRO A 29 -15.59 -5.07 -8.96
CA PRO A 29 -14.40 -5.08 -8.11
C PRO A 29 -14.59 -4.25 -6.85
N ASP A 30 -13.93 -4.69 -5.78
CA ASP A 30 -13.85 -3.95 -4.52
C ASP A 30 -13.33 -2.52 -4.78
N LYS A 31 -13.89 -1.56 -4.05
CA LYS A 31 -13.34 -0.20 -4.03
C LYS A 31 -11.88 -0.28 -3.58
N PRO A 32 -11.00 0.57 -4.14
CA PRO A 32 -9.64 0.68 -3.65
C PRO A 32 -9.69 0.89 -2.14
N ARG A 33 -8.99 0.02 -1.40
CA ARG A 33 -8.97 0.10 0.06
C ARG A 33 -8.35 1.43 0.43
N SER A 34 -9.03 2.23 1.24
CA SER A 34 -8.43 3.47 1.76
C SER A 34 -7.37 3.10 2.79
N GLY A 35 -6.13 2.97 2.35
CA GLY A 35 -4.94 3.08 3.18
C GLY A 35 -4.33 4.46 2.97
N ARG A 36 -3.78 5.07 4.02
CA ARG A 36 -2.99 6.30 3.86
C ARG A 36 -1.68 5.90 3.18
N SER A 37 -1.58 6.03 1.87
CA SER A 37 -0.28 6.16 1.24
C SER A 37 0.35 7.43 1.79
N ARG A 38 1.36 7.30 2.68
CA ARG A 38 2.28 8.41 2.88
C ARG A 38 3.00 8.55 1.55
N GLU A 39 2.61 9.55 0.78
CA GLU A 39 3.20 9.83 -0.52
C GLU A 39 4.59 10.41 -0.25
N VAL A 40 5.58 9.52 -0.22
CA VAL A 40 6.99 9.92 -0.22
C VAL A 40 7.33 10.30 -1.66
N ASP A 41 7.87 11.50 -1.85
CA ASP A 41 8.32 11.94 -3.17
C ASP A 41 9.50 11.07 -3.61
N ARG A 42 9.20 10.17 -4.54
CA ARG A 42 10.15 9.19 -5.05
C ARG A 42 11.34 9.86 -5.73
N GLN A 43 11.09 10.96 -6.44
CA GLN A 43 12.14 11.67 -7.14
C GLN A 43 13.09 12.32 -6.14
N ALA A 44 12.57 12.92 -5.08
CA ALA A 44 13.40 13.50 -4.02
C ALA A 44 14.28 12.45 -3.32
N VAL A 45 13.77 11.23 -3.11
CA VAL A 45 14.57 10.12 -2.56
C VAL A 45 15.71 9.74 -3.51
N LEU A 46 15.44 9.63 -4.81
CA LEU A 46 16.43 9.30 -5.84
C LEU A 46 17.51 10.38 -5.96
N ASP A 47 17.10 11.65 -6.04
CA ASP A 47 18.01 12.79 -6.11
C ASP A 47 18.96 12.78 -4.90
N ARG A 48 18.46 12.43 -3.71
CA ARG A 48 19.27 12.35 -2.49
C ARG A 48 20.30 11.22 -2.52
N ILE A 49 19.95 10.09 -3.14
CA ILE A 49 20.87 8.95 -3.34
C ILE A 49 21.94 9.31 -4.36
N GLU A 50 21.58 10.01 -5.44
CA GLU A 50 22.54 10.50 -6.43
C GLU A 50 23.52 11.50 -5.83
N GLU A 51 23.05 12.41 -4.96
CA GLU A 51 23.90 13.35 -4.23
C GLU A 51 24.83 12.67 -3.22
N CYS A 52 24.36 11.60 -2.57
CA CYS A 52 25.04 10.95 -1.45
C CYS A 52 24.81 9.42 -1.48
N PRO A 53 25.55 8.67 -2.31
CA PRO A 53 25.34 7.23 -2.51
C PRO A 53 25.70 6.36 -1.30
N SER A 54 26.29 6.95 -0.25
CA SER A 54 26.62 6.27 1.01
C SER A 54 25.51 6.32 2.06
N LEU A 55 24.39 7.01 1.78
CA LEU A 55 23.26 7.07 2.70
C LEU A 55 22.59 5.71 2.84
N SER A 56 22.37 5.29 4.08
CA SER A 56 21.60 4.08 4.36
C SER A 56 20.10 4.32 4.20
N SER A 57 19.34 3.27 3.85
CA SER A 57 17.87 3.32 3.76
C SER A 57 17.21 3.78 5.07
N ARG A 58 17.83 3.50 6.22
CA ARG A 58 17.38 3.98 7.53
C ARG A 58 17.58 5.48 7.72
N MET A 59 18.66 6.05 7.19
CA MET A 59 18.91 7.49 7.23
C MET A 59 17.93 8.24 6.34
N LEU A 60 17.69 7.72 5.13
CA LEU A 60 16.68 8.25 4.21
C LEU A 60 15.28 8.19 4.84
N GLY A 61 14.92 7.09 5.52
CA GLY A 61 13.63 7.00 6.22
C GLY A 61 13.45 8.10 7.27
N ASN A 62 14.52 8.40 8.04
CA ASN A 62 14.49 9.50 9.01
C ASN A 62 14.41 10.88 8.33
N GLU A 63 15.08 11.07 7.19
CA GLU A 63 15.10 12.33 6.44
C GLU A 63 13.76 12.64 5.77
N PHE A 64 13.07 11.62 5.25
CA PHE A 64 11.77 11.73 4.58
C PHE A 64 10.56 11.45 5.50
N ASP A 65 10.77 11.33 6.82
CA ASP A 65 9.75 10.97 7.83
C ASP A 65 8.87 9.77 7.40
N CYS A 66 9.52 8.74 6.87
CA CYS A 66 8.87 7.54 6.39
C CYS A 66 9.53 6.27 6.95
N ASP A 67 8.79 5.17 6.92
CA ASP A 67 9.35 3.89 7.36
C ASP A 67 10.47 3.46 6.42
N GLN A 68 11.47 2.75 6.97
CA GLN A 68 12.58 2.22 6.18
C GLN A 68 12.07 1.34 5.03
N LYS A 69 10.98 0.58 5.27
CA LYS A 69 10.36 -0.26 4.24
C LYS A 69 9.89 0.55 3.04
N THR A 70 9.39 1.77 3.26
CA THR A 70 8.95 2.64 2.16
C THR A 70 10.13 3.05 1.27
N ILE A 71 11.28 3.37 1.86
CA ILE A 71 12.51 3.66 1.09
C ILE A 71 12.98 2.43 0.32
N LEU A 72 12.99 1.25 0.95
CA LEU A 72 13.38 0.01 0.28
C LEU A 72 12.47 -0.33 -0.91
N THR A 73 11.15 -0.13 -0.77
CA THR A 73 10.21 -0.29 -1.89
C THR A 73 10.56 0.65 -3.05
N ILE A 74 10.86 1.91 -2.78
CA ILE A 74 11.25 2.89 -3.81
C ILE A 74 12.52 2.44 -4.53
N LEU A 75 13.55 2.04 -3.78
CA LEU A 75 14.82 1.57 -4.31
C LEU A 75 14.68 0.33 -5.20
N TYR A 76 13.83 -0.62 -4.78
CA TYR A 76 13.54 -1.83 -5.54
C TYR A 76 12.80 -1.52 -6.84
N GLU A 77 11.76 -0.68 -6.79
CA GLU A 77 11.01 -0.27 -7.98
C GLU A 77 11.88 0.48 -9.00
N THR A 78 12.94 1.15 -8.56
CA THR A 78 13.88 1.89 -9.41
C THR A 78 15.08 1.05 -9.86
N GLY A 79 15.20 -0.20 -9.41
CA GLY A 79 16.28 -1.11 -9.76
C GLY A 79 17.65 -0.75 -9.13
N LEU A 80 17.64 0.06 -8.08
CA LEU A 80 18.84 0.46 -7.33
C LEU A 80 19.17 -0.51 -6.19
N ASP A 81 18.23 -1.38 -5.81
CA ASP A 81 18.44 -2.46 -4.86
C ASP A 81 18.43 -3.81 -5.60
N SER A 82 19.53 -4.54 -5.53
CA SER A 82 19.76 -5.79 -6.27
C SER A 82 19.56 -7.07 -5.45
N GLU A 83 19.10 -6.98 -4.19
CA GLU A 83 18.81 -8.17 -3.38
C GLU A 83 17.32 -8.23 -3.02
N GLY A 84 16.53 -8.67 -4.00
CA GLY A 84 15.13 -9.01 -3.81
C GLY A 84 15.00 -10.27 -2.95
N ASP A 85 14.35 -10.14 -1.79
CA ASP A 85 13.72 -11.23 -1.01
C ASP A 85 12.90 -10.67 0.18
N TYR A 86 12.24 -9.50 0.06
CA TYR A 86 11.66 -8.79 1.22
C TYR A 86 10.13 -8.63 1.28
N PHE A 87 9.37 -9.16 0.31
CA PHE A 87 7.91 -9.03 0.31
C PHE A 87 7.20 -10.39 0.17
N ASP A 88 7.19 -11.17 1.24
CA ASP A 88 6.18 -12.22 1.46
C ASP A 88 5.61 -12.05 2.88
N TYR A 89 4.45 -11.41 2.98
CA TYR A 89 3.66 -11.25 4.22
C TYR A 89 2.17 -11.23 3.90
#